data_AF-H1W0F2-F1
#
_entry.id   AF-H1W0F2-F1
#
_cell.length_a   1.000
_cell.length_b   1.000
_cell.length_c   1.000
_cell.angle_alpha   90.00
_cell.angle_beta   90.00
_cell.angle_gamma   90.00
#
_symmetry.space_group_name_H-M   'P 1'
#
loop_
_entity.id
_entity.type
_entity.pdbx_description
1 polymer ?
#
loop_
_entity_poly.entity_id
_entity_poly.type
_entity_poly.pdbx_seq_one_letter_code
_entity_poly.pdbx_strand_id
1 'polypeptide(L)'
;MSQRIWAHFTTFEGVDYIAPLNNAADHLHAELIFEPDPARSVKTVYIAENHLGARQIIFHHSETPLALEPCEELWWRNLHLKGPTKLVLQSD
;
A
#
# COMPACT_ATOMS: atom_id res chain seq x y z
N MET A 1 -3.23 -17.97 -2.43
CA MET A 1 -3.63 -17.20 -1.24
C MET A 1 -2.82 -15.92 -1.20
N SER A 2 -3.41 -14.80 -0.79
CA SER A 2 -2.70 -13.53 -0.64
C SER A 2 -1.63 -13.65 0.46
N GLN A 3 -0.51 -12.95 0.30
CA GLN A 3 0.60 -12.97 1.26
C GLN A 3 0.52 -11.74 2.17
N ARG A 4 1.14 -11.82 3.36
CA ARG A 4 1.38 -10.65 4.21
C ARG A 4 2.28 -9.67 3.48
N ILE A 5 2.04 -8.37 3.63
CA ILE A 5 2.91 -7.32 3.07
C ILE A 5 3.54 -6.56 4.22
N TRP A 6 4.86 -6.50 4.17
CA TRP A 6 5.72 -5.78 5.08
C TRP A 6 6.31 -4.57 4.37
N ALA A 7 6.50 -3.49 5.10
CA ALA A 7 7.12 -2.28 4.60
C ALA A 7 8.19 -1.77 5.55
N HIS A 8 9.02 -0.88 5.03
CA HIS A 8 9.87 -0.01 5.83
C HIS A 8 9.40 1.42 5.68
N PHE A 9 9.64 2.24 6.70
CA PHE A 9 9.36 3.66 6.65
C PHE A 9 10.67 4.42 6.69
N THR A 10 10.86 5.32 5.73
CA THR A 10 12.00 6.22 5.70
C THR A 10 11.54 7.64 5.94
N THR A 11 12.21 8.34 6.83
CA THR A 11 11.91 9.74 7.11
C THR A 11 12.80 10.62 6.25
N PHE A 12 12.19 11.51 5.47
CA PHE A 12 12.88 12.54 4.71
C PHE A 12 12.25 13.90 5.03
N GLU A 13 13.09 14.85 5.45
CA GLU A 13 12.68 16.20 5.86
C GLU A 13 11.55 16.22 6.93
N GLY A 14 11.55 15.24 7.83
CA GLY A 14 10.54 15.12 8.89
C GLY A 14 9.21 14.51 8.41
N VAL A 15 9.15 14.02 7.18
CA VAL A 15 8.00 13.34 6.60
C VAL A 15 8.32 11.86 6.39
N ASP A 16 7.42 10.98 6.85
CA ASP A 16 7.56 9.54 6.67
C ASP A 16 7.03 9.09 5.31
N TYR A 17 7.83 8.26 4.65
CA TYR A 17 7.55 7.65 3.37
C TYR A 17 7.64 6.13 3.47
N ILE A 18 6.76 5.46 2.74
CA ILE A 18 6.74 4.01 2.60
C ILE A 18 7.82 3.62 1.60
N ALA A 19 8.88 3.00 2.12
CA ALA A 19 9.95 2.39 1.34
C ALA A 19 9.54 0.95 0.90
N PRO A 20 10.38 0.16 0.20
CA PRO A 20 9.89 -0.93 -0.64
C PRO A 20 8.99 -1.94 0.11
N LEU A 21 8.02 -2.49 -0.62
CA LEU A 21 7.09 -3.47 -0.09
C LEU A 21 7.64 -4.88 -0.30
N ASN A 22 7.62 -5.69 0.75
CA ASN A 22 8.09 -7.07 0.68
C ASN A 22 7.04 -8.05 1.22
N ASN A 23 6.95 -9.23 0.63
CA ASN A 23 6.08 -10.30 1.14
C ASN A 23 6.74 -11.14 2.25
N ALA A 24 8.01 -10.87 2.55
CA ALA A 24 8.72 -11.42 3.69
C ALA A 24 9.08 -10.30 4.65
N ALA A 25 8.88 -10.55 5.95
CA ALA A 25 9.54 -9.76 6.98
C ALA A 25 11.04 -10.00 6.86
N ASP A 26 11.83 -8.94 6.85
CA ASP A 26 13.28 -9.02 6.98
C ASP A 26 13.77 -7.89 7.91
N HIS A 27 15.08 -7.80 8.11
CA HIS A 27 15.65 -6.78 9.01
C HIS A 27 15.41 -5.34 8.52
N LEU A 28 15.05 -5.14 7.26
CA LEU A 28 14.73 -3.84 6.67
C LEU A 28 13.21 -3.62 6.65
N HIS A 29 12.39 -4.62 6.35
CA HIS A 29 10.93 -4.55 6.26
C HIS A 29 10.29 -5.00 7.57
N ALA A 30 10.25 -4.09 8.55
CA ALA A 30 9.89 -4.41 9.93
C ALA A 30 8.39 -4.23 10.25
N GLU A 31 7.62 -3.51 9.43
CA GLU A 31 6.24 -3.16 9.75
C GLU A 31 5.23 -3.88 8.85
N LEU A 32 4.29 -4.59 9.46
CA LEU A 32 3.22 -5.29 8.76
C LEU A 32 2.15 -4.28 8.34
N ILE A 33 2.06 -3.98 7.04
CA ILE A 33 1.06 -3.05 6.51
C ILE A 33 -0.18 -3.76 5.95
N PHE A 34 -0.10 -5.08 5.73
CA PHE A 34 -1.23 -5.88 5.30
C PHE A 34 -1.18 -7.31 5.83
N GLU A 35 -2.26 -7.71 6.49
CA GLU A 35 -2.52 -9.11 6.82
C GLU A 35 -3.69 -9.64 5.96
N PRO A 36 -3.50 -10.72 5.20
CA PRO A 36 -4.55 -11.29 4.38
C PRO A 36 -5.63 -11.94 5.25
N ASP A 37 -6.88 -11.51 5.06
CA ASP A 37 -8.06 -12.15 5.63
C ASP A 37 -8.63 -13.19 4.64
N PRO A 38 -8.64 -14.49 4.98
CA PRO A 38 -9.21 -15.52 4.11
C PRO A 38 -10.73 -15.37 3.88
N ALA A 39 -11.44 -14.67 4.76
CA ALA A 39 -12.87 -14.36 4.61
C ALA A 39 -13.12 -13.08 3.79
N ARG A 40 -12.11 -12.21 3.61
CA ARG A 40 -12.26 -10.91 2.95
C ARG A 40 -11.12 -10.60 1.98
N SER A 41 -11.39 -10.73 0.68
CA SER A 41 -10.46 -10.28 -0.36
C SER A 41 -10.38 -8.75 -0.44
N VAL A 42 -9.18 -8.18 -0.49
CA VAL A 42 -8.99 -6.78 -0.89
C VAL A 42 -9.48 -6.59 -2.33
N LYS A 43 -10.25 -5.53 -2.56
CA LYS A 43 -10.78 -5.15 -3.88
C LYS A 43 -10.01 -3.98 -4.48
N THR A 44 -9.65 -3.02 -3.63
CA THR A 44 -8.98 -1.79 -4.06
C THR A 44 -7.86 -1.45 -3.07
N VAL A 45 -6.72 -1.05 -3.60
CA VAL A 45 -5.63 -0.46 -2.81
C VAL A 45 -5.57 1.02 -3.15
N TYR A 46 -5.67 1.88 -2.14
CA TYR A 46 -5.49 3.32 -2.29
C TYR A 46 -4.10 3.71 -1.80
N ILE A 47 -3.40 4.50 -2.58
CA ILE A 47 -2.05 4.97 -2.28
C ILE A 47 -2.08 6.49 -2.32
N ALA A 48 -1.74 7.16 -1.22
CA ALA A 48 -1.43 8.57 -1.23
C ALA A 48 0.07 8.74 -1.41
N GLU A 49 0.46 9.47 -2.44
CA GLU A 49 1.86 9.69 -2.78
C GLU A 49 2.09 11.15 -3.22
N ASN A 50 3.33 11.60 -3.08
CA ASN A 50 3.81 12.85 -3.67
C ASN A 50 4.98 12.55 -4.62
N HIS A 51 5.70 13.60 -5.03
CA HIS A 51 6.82 13.48 -5.96
C HIS A 51 8.04 12.74 -5.38
N LEU A 52 8.09 12.54 -4.06
CA LEU A 52 9.14 11.81 -3.35
C LEU A 52 8.76 10.35 -3.11
N GLY A 53 7.46 10.03 -3.01
CA GLY A 53 6.98 8.66 -2.92
C GLY A 53 5.67 8.50 -2.18
N ALA A 54 5.34 7.24 -1.89
CA ALA A 54 4.14 6.87 -1.16
C ALA A 54 4.26 7.24 0.33
N ARG A 55 3.18 7.79 0.89
CA ARG A 55 3.08 8.14 2.32
C ARG A 55 2.02 7.32 3.04
N GLN A 56 1.01 6.86 2.32
CA GLN A 56 -0.07 6.07 2.91
C GLN A 56 -0.57 5.02 1.92
N ILE A 57 -0.83 3.81 2.43
CA ILE A 57 -1.49 2.73 1.70
C ILE A 57 -2.69 2.27 2.51
N ILE A 58 -3.86 2.19 1.86
CA ILE A 58 -5.10 1.71 2.45
C ILE A 58 -5.60 0.51 1.66
N PHE A 59 -5.75 -0.63 2.35
CA PHE A 59 -6.31 -1.85 1.79
C PHE A 59 -7.82 -1.86 2.02
N HIS A 60 -8.59 -1.77 0.94
CA HIS A 60 -10.03 -1.70 0.99
C HIS A 60 -10.69 -2.98 0.47
N HIS A 61 -11.62 -3.52 1.26
CA HIS A 61 -12.24 -4.82 1.01
C HIS A 61 -13.66 -4.72 0.43
N SER A 62 -14.24 -3.51 0.38
CA SER A 62 -15.58 -3.28 -0.19
C SER A 62 -15.50 -2.83 -1.66
N GLU A 63 -16.57 -3.09 -2.40
CA GLU A 63 -16.76 -2.56 -3.76
C GLU A 63 -17.20 -1.09 -3.77
N THR A 64 -17.65 -0.57 -2.62
CA THR A 64 -18.01 0.84 -2.47
C THR A 64 -16.75 1.71 -2.41
N PRO A 65 -16.69 2.84 -3.14
CA PRO A 65 -15.57 3.77 -3.06
C PRO A 65 -15.35 4.28 -1.63
N LEU A 66 -14.09 4.46 -1.25
CA LEU A 66 -13.76 5.13 0.01
C LEU A 66 -13.81 6.65 -0.22
N ALA A 67 -14.46 7.38 0.68
CA ALA A 67 -14.40 8.84 0.67
C ALA A 67 -13.01 9.25 1.18
N LEU A 68 -12.10 9.54 0.26
CA LEU A 68 -10.76 9.99 0.56
C LEU A 68 -10.76 11.51 0.68
N GLU A 69 -10.23 12.01 1.79
CA GLU A 69 -10.07 13.45 1.95
C GLU A 69 -8.92 13.95 1.05
N PRO A 70 -9.08 15.11 0.39
CA PRO A 70 -7.98 15.78 -0.26
C PRO A 70 -6.92 16.11 0.79
N CYS A 71 -5.68 15.74 0.53
CA CYS A 71 -4.55 16.09 1.38
C CYS A 71 -3.61 16.99 0.58
N GLU A 72 -3.20 18.12 1.16
CA GLU A 72 -2.27 19.03 0.50
C GLU A 72 -0.98 18.29 0.14
N GLU A 73 -0.48 18.56 -1.07
CA GLU A 73 0.74 17.95 -1.62
C GLU A 73 0.68 16.44 -1.93
N LEU A 74 -0.45 15.78 -1.69
CA LEU A 74 -0.63 14.36 -2.02
C LEU A 74 -1.70 14.15 -3.09
N TRP A 75 -1.43 13.21 -3.98
CA TRP A 75 -2.43 12.68 -4.89
C TRP A 75 -2.76 11.23 -4.55
N TRP A 76 -4.04 10.90 -4.68
CA TRP A 76 -4.54 9.55 -4.46
C TRP A 76 -4.49 8.75 -5.77
N ARG A 77 -3.88 7.58 -5.70
CA ARG A 77 -3.89 6.56 -6.75
C ARG A 77 -4.64 5.33 -6.28
N ASN A 78 -5.50 4.79 -7.14
CA ASN A 78 -6.36 3.64 -6.81
C ASN A 78 -6.00 2.46 -7.70
N LEU A 79 -5.68 1.32 -7.12
CA LEU A 79 -5.41 0.06 -7.82
C LEU A 79 -6.57 -0.91 -7.56
N HIS A 80 -7.36 -1.17 -8.60
CA HIS A 80 -8.44 -2.16 -8.52
C HIS A 80 -7.85 -3.56 -8.80
N LEU A 81 -7.99 -4.45 -7.83
CA LEU A 81 -7.53 -5.83 -7.93
C LEU A 81 -8.64 -6.68 -8.57
N LYS A 82 -8.43 -7.11 -9.82
CA LYS A 82 -9.36 -7.97 -10.56
C LYS A 82 -8.81 -9.40 -10.62
N GLY A 83 -9.41 -10.32 -9.87
CA GLY A 83 -9.06 -11.75 -9.88
C GLY A 83 -7.74 -12.06 -9.14
N PRO A 84 -7.06 -13.19 -9.42
CA PRO A 84 -5.73 -13.49 -8.87
C PRO A 84 -4.69 -12.58 -9.54
N THR A 85 -4.77 -11.28 -9.28
CA THR A 85 -3.84 -10.29 -9.79
C THR A 85 -2.57 -10.36 -8.95
N LYS A 86 -1.49 -10.83 -9.56
CA LYS A 86 -0.15 -10.66 -8.99
C LYS A 86 0.25 -9.22 -9.24
N LEU A 87 0.32 -8.40 -8.19
CA LEU A 87 0.88 -7.06 -8.30
C LEU A 87 2.40 -7.24 -8.43
N VAL A 88 2.92 -7.19 -9.65
CA VAL A 88 4.37 -7.16 -9.91
C VAL A 88 4.75 -5.70 -10.05
N LEU A 89 5.28 -5.11 -8.98
CA LEU A 89 5.99 -3.85 -9.08
C LEU A 89 7.36 -4.18 -9.70
N GLN A 90 7.52 -3.81 -10.96
CA GLN A 90 8.78 -3.90 -11.66
C GLN A 90 9.50 -2.58 -11.43
N SER A 91 10.54 -2.60 -10.60
CA SER A 91 11.53 -1.52 -10.55
C SER A 91 12.50 -1.72 -11.71
N ASP A 92 12.77 -0.68 -12.49
CA ASP A 92 13.81 -0.67 -13.52
C ASP A 92 15.22 -0.89 -12.93
#